data_AF-A0A6V8EVR7-F1
#
_entry.id   AF-A0A6V8EVR7-F1
#
_cell.length_a   1.000
_cell.length_b   1.000
_cell.length_c   1.000
_cell.angle_alpha   90.00
_cell.angle_beta   90.00
_cell.angle_gamma   90.00
#
_symmetry.space_group_name_H-M   'P 1'
#
loop_
_entity.id
_entity.type
_entity.pdbx_description
1 polymer ?
#
loop_
_entity_poly.entity_id
_entity_poly.type
_entity_poly.pdbx_seq_one_letter_code
_entity_poly.pdbx_strand_id
1 'polypeptide(L)'
;NRRAAETGGFPVVLELRADNNCQIRHTALEAARVISNSTIRKEAGAQGYALRVHTYPHHVLRENKQATGAGADRVSQGMRCAFGKNVGTAARVRRGQRIISIHCNA
;
A
#
# COMPACT_ATOMS: atom_id res chain seq x y z
N ASN A 1 -8.98 18.79 -1.41
CA ASN A 1 -10.20 18.29 -0.73
C ASN A 1 -10.03 17.66 0.64
N ARG A 2 -8.82 17.57 1.20
CA ARG A 2 -8.63 16.99 2.56
C ARG A 2 -9.40 17.74 3.65
N ARG A 3 -9.27 19.07 3.70
CA ARG A 3 -9.99 19.91 4.68
C ARG A 3 -11.51 19.75 4.54
N ALA A 4 -12.02 19.82 3.31
CA ALA A 4 -13.45 19.62 3.02
C ALA A 4 -13.96 18.26 3.52
N ALA A 5 -13.19 17.18 3.38
CA ALA A 5 -13.55 15.88 3.94
C ALA A 5 -13.52 15.85 5.48
N GLU A 6 -12.54 16.50 6.10
CA GLU A 6 -12.44 16.58 7.57
C GLU A 6 -13.56 17.45 8.19
N THR A 7 -14.08 18.44 7.45
CA THR A 7 -15.21 19.28 7.86
C THR A 7 -16.58 18.72 7.46
N GLY A 8 -16.66 17.49 6.95
CA GLY A 8 -17.93 16.86 6.56
C GLY A 8 -18.57 17.40 5.28
N GLY A 9 -17.81 18.07 4.41
CA GLY A 9 -18.29 18.62 3.14
C GLY A 9 -18.60 17.58 2.05
N PHE A 10 -18.45 16.29 2.36
CA PHE A 10 -18.82 15.17 1.48
C PHE A 10 -19.71 14.21 2.27
N PRO A 11 -20.97 13.98 1.85
CA PRO A 11 -21.93 13.17 2.60
C PRO A 11 -21.63 11.67 2.55
N VAL A 12 -20.99 11.17 1.49
CA VAL A 12 -20.73 9.74 1.30
C VAL A 12 -19.28 9.42 1.64
N VAL A 13 -19.07 8.34 2.43
CA VAL A 13 -17.74 7.83 2.80
C VAL A 13 -17.63 6.36 2.46
N LEU A 14 -16.68 6.03 1.58
CA LEU A 14 -16.30 4.68 1.23
C LEU A 14 -14.99 4.33 1.93
N GLU A 15 -14.95 3.19 2.61
CA GLU A 15 -13.76 2.73 3.33
C GLU A 15 -13.35 1.32 2.89
N LEU A 16 -12.07 1.19 2.52
CA LEU A 16 -11.43 -0.10 2.33
C LEU A 16 -10.79 -0.54 3.64
N ARG A 17 -11.27 -1.65 4.20
CA ARG A 17 -10.76 -2.24 5.45
C ARG A 17 -10.13 -3.60 5.18
N ALA A 18 -9.09 -3.93 5.94
CA ALA A 18 -8.46 -5.25 5.90
C ALA A 18 -9.37 -6.28 6.58
N ASP A 19 -9.73 -7.38 5.91
CA ASP A 19 -10.46 -8.47 6.57
C ASP A 19 -9.51 -9.40 7.37
N ASN A 20 -8.26 -9.51 6.95
CA ASN A 20 -7.27 -10.38 7.59
C ASN A 20 -6.05 -9.59 8.07
N ASN A 21 -5.35 -10.15 9.06
CA ASN A 21 -4.03 -9.66 9.47
C ASN A 21 -3.03 -9.94 8.35
N CYS A 22 -2.48 -8.90 7.72
CA CYS A 22 -1.56 -9.07 6.61
C CYS A 22 -0.51 -7.95 6.53
N GLN A 23 0.40 -8.08 5.56
CA GLN A 23 1.36 -7.04 5.21
C GLN A 23 1.10 -6.58 3.78
N ILE A 24 0.96 -5.26 3.60
CA ILE A 24 0.73 -4.65 2.29
C ILE A 24 1.99 -3.93 1.87
N ARG A 25 2.57 -4.30 0.72
CA ARG A 25 3.77 -3.66 0.19
C ARG A 25 3.48 -2.20 -0.21
N HIS A 26 4.49 -1.33 -0.08
CA HIS A 26 4.39 0.06 -0.54
C HIS A 26 3.97 0.18 -2.01
N THR A 27 4.45 -0.71 -2.89
CA THR A 27 4.05 -0.76 -4.31
C THR A 27 2.56 -1.04 -4.50
N ALA A 28 1.98 -1.94 -3.69
CA ALA A 28 0.55 -2.26 -3.76
C ALA A 28 -0.30 -1.08 -3.25
N LEU A 29 0.14 -0.39 -2.20
CA LEU A 29 -0.52 0.83 -1.70
C LEU A 29 -0.53 1.93 -2.76
N GLU A 30 0.59 2.13 -3.46
CA GLU A 30 0.69 3.14 -4.52
C GLU A 30 -0.15 2.77 -5.75
N ALA A 31 -0.13 1.51 -6.17
CA ALA A 31 -0.99 1.03 -7.26
C ALA A 31 -2.48 1.24 -6.92
N ALA A 32 -2.89 0.89 -5.69
CA ALA A 32 -4.25 1.11 -5.21
C ALA A 32 -4.62 2.62 -5.20
N ARG A 33 -3.70 3.49 -4.76
CA ARG A 33 -3.91 4.94 -4.79
C ARG A 33 -4.12 5.46 -6.21
N VAL A 34 -3.27 5.07 -7.16
CA VAL A 34 -3.32 5.51 -8.55
C VAL A 34 -4.62 5.07 -9.21
N ILE A 35 -5.01 3.79 -9.07
CA ILE A 35 -6.23 3.28 -9.70
C ILE A 35 -7.48 3.89 -9.10
N SER A 36 -7.59 3.95 -7.76
CA SER A 36 -8.74 4.56 -7.10
C SER A 36 -8.89 6.03 -7.48
N ASN A 37 -7.79 6.78 -7.56
CA ASN A 37 -7.79 8.18 -7.97
C ASN A 37 -8.18 8.36 -9.44
N SER A 38 -7.71 7.49 -10.34
CA SER A 38 -8.08 7.52 -11.76
C SER A 38 -9.56 7.23 -11.97
N THR A 39 -10.10 6.21 -11.29
CA THR A 39 -11.49 5.78 -11.43
C THR A 39 -12.46 6.85 -10.93
N ILE A 40 -12.32 7.30 -9.67
CA ILE A 40 -13.28 8.25 -9.10
C ILE A 40 -13.20 9.63 -9.76
N ARG A 41 -12.03 10.03 -10.29
CA ARG A 41 -11.86 11.31 -10.98
C ARG A 41 -12.67 11.40 -12.27
N LYS A 42 -12.96 10.28 -12.94
CA LYS A 42 -13.79 10.25 -14.15
C LYS A 42 -15.24 10.64 -13.83
N GLU A 43 -15.75 10.18 -12.69
CA GLU A 43 -17.14 10.40 -12.27
C GLU A 43 -17.32 11.70 -11.47
N ALA A 44 -16.53 11.89 -10.41
CA ALA A 44 -16.69 13.01 -9.47
C ALA A 44 -15.91 14.28 -9.87
N GLY A 45 -15.16 14.24 -10.98
CA GLY A 45 -14.24 15.30 -11.38
C GLY A 45 -13.08 15.49 -10.39
N ALA A 46 -12.24 16.51 -10.61
CA ALA A 46 -11.06 16.72 -9.78
C ALA A 46 -11.37 17.23 -8.36
N GLN A 47 -12.49 17.94 -8.18
CA GLN A 47 -12.87 18.58 -6.92
C GLN A 47 -14.01 17.88 -6.16
N GLY A 48 -14.68 16.89 -6.76
CA GLY A 48 -15.86 16.23 -6.15
C GLY A 48 -15.55 15.08 -5.20
N TYR A 49 -14.28 14.81 -4.89
CA TYR A 49 -13.91 13.76 -3.93
C TYR A 49 -12.64 14.07 -3.14
N ALA A 50 -12.44 13.37 -2.03
CA ALA A 50 -11.20 13.33 -1.27
C ALA A 50 -10.76 11.88 -1.03
N LEU A 51 -9.65 11.48 -1.64
CA LEU A 51 -9.03 10.18 -1.42
C LEU A 51 -7.91 10.30 -0.37
N ARG A 52 -7.84 9.35 0.56
CA ARG A 52 -6.77 9.27 1.56
C ARG A 52 -6.32 7.83 1.79
N VAL A 53 -5.01 7.63 1.76
CA VAL A 53 -4.35 6.41 2.26
C VAL A 53 -4.00 6.63 3.73
N HIS A 54 -4.43 5.74 4.61
CA HIS A 54 -4.26 5.86 6.06
C HIS A 54 -3.09 5.06 6.62
N THR A 55 -2.69 4.01 5.90
CA THR A 55 -1.63 3.10 6.32
C THR A 55 -0.28 3.50 5.73
N TYR A 56 0.76 3.52 6.57
CA TYR A 56 2.13 3.86 6.16
C TYR A 56 3.05 2.64 6.24
N PRO A 57 3.89 2.41 5.20
CA PRO A 57 4.76 1.25 5.14
C PRO A 57 6.08 1.48 5.88
N HIS A 58 6.07 1.32 7.22
CA HIS A 58 7.27 1.49 8.05
C HIS A 58 8.09 0.20 8.23
N HIS A 59 7.53 -0.98 7.93
CA HIS A 59 8.21 -2.24 8.17
C HIS A 59 9.16 -2.57 7.02
N VAL A 60 10.45 -2.71 7.29
CA VAL A 60 11.47 -3.04 6.27
C VAL A 60 11.49 -4.53 6.00
N LEU A 61 11.27 -4.90 4.74
CA LEU A 61 11.39 -6.26 4.23
C LEU A 61 12.85 -6.55 3.88
N ARG A 62 13.31 -7.74 4.24
CA ARG A 62 14.66 -8.23 3.96
C ARG A 62 14.60 -9.47 3.09
N GLU A 63 15.61 -9.62 2.24
CA GLU A 63 15.75 -10.77 1.36
C GLU A 63 17.21 -11.24 1.34
N ASN A 64 17.41 -12.55 1.49
CA ASN A 64 18.68 -13.19 1.19
C ASN A 64 18.71 -13.57 -0.29
N LYS A 65 19.22 -12.67 -1.14
CA LYS A 65 19.23 -12.86 -2.59
C LYS A 65 20.20 -13.98 -2.96
N GLN A 66 19.67 -15.03 -3.57
CA GLN A 66 20.47 -16.12 -4.12
C GLN A 66 20.99 -15.72 -5.51
N ALA A 67 22.24 -16.08 -5.80
CA ALA A 67 22.76 -15.97 -7.16
C ALA A 67 21.98 -16.94 -8.07
N THR A 68 21.59 -16.46 -9.24
CA THR A 68 20.86 -17.25 -10.25
C THR A 68 21.72 -17.42 -11.50
N GLY A 69 21.50 -18.50 -12.25
CA GLY A 69 22.25 -18.83 -13.48
C GLY A 69 23.20 -20.02 -13.32
N ALA A 70 23.84 -20.41 -14.41
CA ALA A 70 24.79 -21.53 -14.43
C ALA A 70 26.06 -21.20 -13.63
N GLY A 71 26.46 -22.09 -12.73
CA GLY A 71 27.64 -21.90 -11.87
C GLY A 71 27.42 -20.97 -10.67
N ALA A 72 26.16 -20.64 -10.32
CA ALA A 72 25.83 -19.82 -9.16
C ALA A 72 26.32 -20.42 -7.83
N ASP A 73 26.43 -21.74 -7.76
CA ASP A 73 26.99 -22.51 -6.64
C ASP A 73 28.47 -22.20 -6.38
N ARG A 74 29.22 -21.72 -7.39
CA ARG A 74 30.62 -21.33 -7.24
C ARG A 74 30.80 -19.98 -6.53
N VAL A 75 29.74 -19.17 -6.49
CA VAL A 75 29.78 -17.78 -6.01
C VAL A 75 28.84 -17.56 -4.81
N SER A 76 27.76 -18.33 -4.72
CA SER A 76 26.84 -18.33 -3.59
C SER A 76 27.26 -19.35 -2.53
N GLN A 77 27.26 -18.95 -1.27
CA GLN A 77 27.51 -19.83 -0.13
C GLN A 77 26.20 -20.44 0.44
N GLY A 78 25.13 -20.39 -0.34
CA GLY A 78 23.81 -20.88 0.04
C GLY A 78 23.23 -20.13 1.25
N MET A 79 23.07 -20.82 2.38
CA MET A 79 22.48 -20.30 3.62
C MET A 79 23.52 -19.83 4.65
N ARG A 80 24.82 -19.91 4.35
CA ARG A 80 25.85 -19.33 5.22
C ARG A 80 25.71 -17.81 5.22
N CYS A 81 25.70 -17.19 6.41
CA CYS A 81 25.50 -15.74 6.57
C CYS A 81 24.20 -15.20 5.92
N ALA A 82 23.10 -15.95 6.02
CA ALA A 82 21.83 -15.66 5.33
C ALA A 82 21.03 -14.43 5.80
N PHE A 83 21.61 -13.50 6.58
CA PHE A 83 20.89 -12.29 6.98
C PHE A 83 20.63 -11.40 5.77
N GLY A 84 19.35 -11.16 5.47
CA GLY A 84 18.93 -10.47 4.26
C GLY A 84 19.23 -8.97 4.25
N LYS A 85 19.43 -8.45 3.03
CA LYS A 85 19.53 -7.01 2.76
C LYS A 85 18.13 -6.40 2.63
N ASN A 86 18.00 -5.11 2.87
CA ASN A 86 16.73 -4.39 2.73
C ASN A 86 16.30 -4.38 1.26
N VAL A 87 15.04 -4.74 0.97
CA VAL A 87 14.50 -4.78 -0.39
C VAL A 87 13.23 -3.97 -0.61
N GLY A 88 12.59 -3.51 0.48
CA GLY A 88 11.43 -2.64 0.38
C GLY A 88 10.75 -2.47 1.72
N THR A 89 9.60 -1.81 1.72
CA THR A 89 8.79 -1.64 2.92
C THR A 89 7.36 -2.14 2.76
N ALA A 90 6.74 -2.48 3.89
CA ALA A 90 5.35 -2.90 3.98
C ALA A 90 4.65 -2.23 5.17
N ALA A 91 3.34 -2.02 5.03
CA ALA A 91 2.46 -1.66 6.12
C ALA A 91 1.94 -2.95 6.78
N ARG A 92 2.10 -3.05 8.10
CA ARG A 92 1.48 -4.13 8.88
C ARG A 92 0.07 -3.70 9.23
N VAL A 93 -0.92 -4.46 8.77
CA VAL A 93 -2.33 -4.14 9.01
C VAL A 93 -3.02 -5.25 9.80
N ARG A 94 -3.94 -4.85 10.68
CA ARG A 94 -4.79 -5.76 11.44
C ARG A 94 -6.17 -5.88 10.81
N ARG A 95 -6.88 -6.97 11.12
CA ARG A 95 -8.30 -7.12 10.78
C ARG A 95 -9.11 -5.91 11.24
N GLY A 96 -9.98 -5.43 10.36
CA GLY A 96 -10.82 -4.24 10.55
C GLY A 96 -10.10 -2.91 10.34
N GLN A 97 -8.77 -2.89 10.20
CA GLN A 97 -8.01 -1.65 10.03
C GLN A 97 -8.31 -1.01 8.68
N ARG A 98 -8.58 0.29 8.70
CA ARG A 98 -8.82 1.10 7.50
C ARG A 98 -7.53 1.35 6.74
N ILE A 99 -7.56 1.08 5.44
CA ILE A 99 -6.42 1.22 4.52
C ILE A 99 -6.59 2.49 3.67
N ILE A 100 -7.71 2.61 2.96
CA ILE A 100 -8.03 3.73 2.07
C ILE A 100 -9.43 4.25 2.41
N SER A 101 -9.64 5.56 2.37
CA SER A 101 -10.98 6.14 2.34
C SER A 101 -11.15 7.07 1.14
N ILE A 102 -12.37 7.11 0.61
CA ILE A 102 -12.81 8.05 -0.40
C ILE A 102 -14.07 8.73 0.14
N HIS A 103 -14.04 10.05 0.22
CA HIS A 103 -15.20 10.87 0.55
C HIS A 103 -15.68 11.53 -0.74
N CYS A 104 -16.96 11.46 -1.06
CA CYS A 104 -17.51 12.05 -2.27
C CYS A 104 -18.95 12.55 -2.05
N ASN A 105 -19.45 13.30 -3.03
CA ASN A 105 -20.86 13.62 -3.12
C ASN A 105 -21.63 12.42 -3.68
N ALA A 106 -22.93 12.39 -3.42
CA ALA A 106 -23.85 11.43 -4.03
C ALA A 106 -24.00 11.71 -5.54
#